data_AF-A0A8C3M876-F1
#
_entry.id   AF-A0A8C3M876-F1
#
_cell.length_a   1.000
_cell.length_b   1.000
_cell.length_c   1.000
_cell.angle_alpha   90.00
_cell.angle_beta   90.00
_cell.angle_gamma   90.00
#
_symmetry.space_group_name_H-M   'P 1'
#
loop_
_entity.id
_entity.type
_entity.pdbx_description
1 polymer ?
#
loop_
_entity_poly.entity_id
_entity_poly.type
_entity_poly.pdbx_seq_one_letter_code
_entity_poly.pdbx_strand_id
1 'polypeptide(L)'
;MEHQLLCCEVETIRRAYLDANLLNDRVLQTMLKAEETCSPSVSYFKCVQKEILPYMRKIVATWMLEVCEEQKCEEEVFPLAMNYLDRFLSFEPLKKSRLQLLGATCMFVASKMKETIPLTAEKLCIYTDNSIRPDELLQMELLLVNKLKWNLAAMTPHDFIEHFLTKMPLAEDTKQIIRKHAQTFVALCATDIKFISNPPSMIAAGSVVAAVQGLHLGNTNTFLSYQCLTHFLSQVIKCDPDCLRACQEQIESLLESSLRQAQQHNVSSETKTVEDEADLSCTPTDVRDVNI
;
A
#
# COMPACT_ATOMS: atom_id res chain seq x y z
N MET A 1 -28.57 27.98 33.82
CA MET A 1 -27.49 27.02 34.11
C MET A 1 -27.85 25.71 33.45
N GLU A 2 -27.25 25.23 32.38
CA GLU A 2 -26.22 25.68 31.45
C GLU A 2 -26.37 24.64 30.35
N HIS A 3 -26.80 25.04 29.15
CA HIS A 3 -26.74 24.15 28.01
C HIS A 3 -25.27 24.07 27.60
N GLN A 4 -24.54 23.10 28.14
CA GLN A 4 -23.27 22.68 27.56
C GLN A 4 -23.58 22.09 26.19
N LEU A 5 -23.48 22.93 25.17
CA LEU A 5 -23.14 22.52 23.82
C LEU A 5 -21.83 21.74 23.93
N LEU A 6 -21.94 20.42 24.04
CA LEU A 6 -20.86 19.50 23.74
C LEU A 6 -20.63 19.65 22.23
N CYS A 7 -19.82 20.64 21.88
CA CYS A 7 -19.03 20.62 20.66
C CYS A 7 -18.10 19.42 20.79
N CYS A 8 -18.64 18.21 20.62
CA CYS A 8 -17.82 17.08 20.22
C CYS A 8 -17.28 17.50 18.85
N GLU A 9 -16.00 17.86 18.81
CA GLU A 9 -15.23 17.73 17.59
C GLU A 9 -15.44 16.28 17.12
N VAL A 10 -16.43 16.10 16.24
CA VAL A 10 -16.66 14.82 15.60
C VAL A 10 -15.36 14.57 14.83
N GLU A 11 -14.75 13.40 15.03
CA GLU A 11 -13.66 12.98 14.16
C GLU A 11 -14.06 13.31 12.71
N THR A 12 -13.17 13.94 11.96
CA THR A 12 -13.42 14.34 10.57
C THR A 12 -13.85 13.15 9.70
N ILE A 13 -13.53 11.93 10.14
CA ILE A 13 -13.90 10.66 9.52
C ILE A 13 -14.99 9.99 10.35
N ARG A 14 -16.20 9.86 9.77
CA ARG A 14 -17.29 9.11 10.40
C ARG A 14 -17.12 7.62 10.12
N ARG A 15 -16.75 6.85 11.15
CA ARG A 15 -16.68 5.38 11.05
C ARG A 15 -18.01 4.74 11.43
N ALA A 16 -18.39 3.69 10.71
CA ALA A 16 -19.49 2.84 11.12
C ALA A 16 -19.13 2.10 12.42
N TYR A 17 -20.12 1.78 13.25
CA TYR A 17 -19.90 0.93 14.42
C TYR A 17 -19.59 -0.50 13.97
N LEU A 18 -18.86 -1.23 14.82
CA LEU A 18 -18.52 -2.63 14.57
C LEU A 18 -19.80 -3.48 14.54
N ASP A 19 -20.11 -4.10 13.41
CA ASP A 19 -21.22 -5.05 13.30
C ASP A 19 -20.72 -6.46 13.60
N ALA A 20 -21.13 -7.01 14.73
CA ALA A 20 -20.76 -8.37 15.15
C ALA A 20 -21.17 -9.44 14.13
N ASN A 21 -22.22 -9.18 13.31
CA ASN A 21 -22.62 -10.11 12.26
C ASN A 21 -21.61 -10.18 11.11
N LEU A 22 -20.83 -9.12 10.90
CA LEU A 22 -19.75 -9.04 9.92
C LEU A 22 -18.48 -9.80 10.37
N LEU A 23 -18.41 -10.22 11.63
CA LEU A 23 -17.24 -10.92 12.21
C LEU A 23 -17.42 -12.45 12.29
N ASN A 24 -18.52 -12.96 11.74
CA ASN A 24 -18.80 -14.38 11.72
C ASN A 24 -17.99 -15.11 10.64
N ASP A 25 -17.75 -16.41 10.86
CA ASP A 25 -16.96 -17.24 9.93
C ASP A 25 -17.59 -17.33 8.53
N ARG A 26 -18.92 -17.16 8.43
CA ARG A 26 -19.63 -17.05 7.15
C ARG A 26 -19.15 -15.86 6.32
N VAL A 27 -18.85 -14.74 6.96
CA VAL A 27 -18.41 -13.52 6.29
C VAL A 27 -16.99 -13.70 5.80
N LEU A 28 -16.11 -14.28 6.62
CA LEU A 28 -14.76 -14.66 6.17
C LEU A 28 -14.80 -15.58 4.94
N GLN A 29 -15.66 -16.61 4.92
CA GLN A 29 -15.80 -17.47 3.75
C GLN A 29 -16.29 -16.70 2.50
N THR A 30 -17.09 -15.66 2.70
CA THR A 30 -17.56 -14.80 1.60
C THR A 30 -16.44 -13.88 1.12
N MET A 31 -15.63 -13.34 2.03
CA MET A 31 -14.45 -12.54 1.72
C MET A 31 -13.42 -13.35 0.93
N LEU A 32 -13.11 -14.58 1.37
CA LEU A 32 -12.21 -15.49 0.66
C LEU A 32 -12.72 -15.80 -0.75
N LYS A 33 -14.02 -16.04 -0.93
CA LYS A 33 -14.59 -16.22 -2.29
C LYS A 33 -14.53 -14.95 -3.13
N ALA A 34 -14.73 -13.78 -2.51
CA ALA A 34 -14.71 -12.50 -3.21
C ALA A 34 -13.31 -12.16 -3.73
N GLU A 35 -12.25 -12.48 -2.98
CA GLU A 35 -10.87 -12.20 -3.38
C GLU A 35 -10.45 -12.96 -4.66
N GLU A 36 -10.95 -14.18 -4.85
CA GLU A 36 -10.71 -14.98 -6.06
C GLU A 36 -11.23 -14.27 -7.33
N THR A 37 -12.35 -13.55 -7.24
CA THR A 37 -12.95 -12.85 -8.38
C THR A 37 -12.18 -11.61 -8.83
N CYS A 38 -11.31 -11.09 -7.96
CA CYS A 38 -10.52 -9.88 -8.15
C CYS A 38 -9.01 -10.16 -8.22
N SER A 39 -8.62 -11.40 -8.53
CA SER A 39 -7.22 -11.77 -8.65
C SER A 39 -6.64 -11.38 -10.03
N PRO A 40 -5.47 -10.69 -10.08
CA PRO A 40 -4.78 -10.40 -11.33
C PRO A 40 -4.09 -11.64 -11.92
N SER A 41 -3.71 -11.58 -13.20
CA SER A 41 -2.94 -12.64 -13.86
C SER A 41 -1.46 -12.53 -13.53
N VAL A 42 -0.88 -13.56 -12.90
CA VAL A 42 0.53 -13.58 -12.49
C VAL A 42 1.50 -13.39 -13.68
N SER A 43 1.10 -13.79 -14.88
CA SER A 43 1.94 -13.75 -16.08
C SER A 43 1.64 -12.59 -17.02
N TYR A 44 0.95 -11.53 -16.57
CA TYR A 44 0.55 -10.42 -17.47
C TYR A 44 1.74 -9.71 -18.13
N PHE A 45 2.89 -9.63 -17.46
CA PHE A 45 4.12 -9.06 -18.04
C PHE A 45 4.62 -9.83 -19.26
N LYS A 46 4.39 -11.15 -19.30
CA LYS A 46 4.82 -12.02 -20.40
C LYS A 46 3.74 -12.16 -21.48
N CYS A 47 2.49 -12.24 -21.06
CA CYS A 47 1.38 -12.63 -21.93
C CYS A 47 0.61 -11.45 -22.53
N VAL A 48 0.62 -10.28 -21.87
CA VAL A 48 -0.24 -9.14 -22.23
C VAL A 48 0.59 -7.89 -22.50
N GLN A 49 1.47 -7.53 -21.56
CA GLN A 49 2.27 -6.32 -21.65
C GLN A 49 3.45 -6.51 -22.60
N LYS A 50 3.66 -5.50 -23.46
CA LYS A 50 4.77 -5.46 -24.43
C LYS A 50 5.84 -4.44 -24.05
N GLU A 51 5.42 -3.30 -23.50
CA GLU A 51 6.32 -2.20 -23.11
C GLU A 51 6.52 -2.09 -21.59
N ILE A 52 5.52 -2.50 -20.80
CA ILE A 52 5.57 -2.38 -19.34
C ILE A 52 6.43 -3.49 -18.77
N LEU A 53 7.45 -3.11 -18.00
CA LEU A 53 8.35 -4.03 -17.33
C LEU A 53 8.15 -3.98 -15.80
N PRO A 54 8.50 -5.05 -15.07
CA PRO A 54 8.32 -5.13 -13.61
C PRO A 54 8.86 -3.93 -12.82
N TYR A 55 10.04 -3.41 -13.18
CA TYR A 55 10.61 -2.26 -12.50
C TYR A 55 9.80 -0.97 -12.71
N MET A 56 9.13 -0.81 -13.87
CA MET A 56 8.27 0.34 -14.14
C MET A 56 7.02 0.32 -13.25
N ARG A 57 6.45 -0.88 -13.02
CA ARG A 57 5.37 -1.07 -12.04
C ARG A 57 5.84 -0.66 -10.65
N LYS A 58 7.04 -1.10 -10.22
CA LYS A 58 7.60 -0.72 -8.91
C LYS A 58 7.72 0.81 -8.77
N ILE A 59 8.24 1.51 -9.79
CA ILE A 59 8.35 2.98 -9.79
C ILE A 59 6.98 3.64 -9.61
N VAL A 60 5.98 3.23 -10.39
CA VAL A 60 4.63 3.81 -10.28
C VAL A 60 3.95 3.44 -8.97
N ALA A 61 4.14 2.23 -8.45
CA ALA A 61 3.62 1.82 -7.15
C ALA A 61 4.23 2.62 -5.99
N THR A 62 5.55 2.87 -6.02
CA THR A 62 6.22 3.73 -5.03
C THR A 62 5.69 5.15 -5.08
N TRP A 63 5.57 5.74 -6.28
CA TRP A 63 4.96 7.06 -6.43
C TRP A 63 3.51 7.10 -5.93
N MET A 64 2.69 6.08 -6.25
CA MET A 64 1.31 5.99 -5.74
C MET A 64 1.25 5.93 -4.22
N LEU A 65 2.18 5.20 -3.58
CA LEU A 65 2.28 5.12 -2.12
C LEU A 65 2.63 6.49 -1.53
N GLU A 66 3.64 7.17 -2.05
CA GLU A 66 4.06 8.51 -1.61
C GLU A 66 2.89 9.52 -1.69
N VAL A 67 2.13 9.50 -2.79
CA VAL A 67 0.94 10.36 -2.95
C VAL A 67 -0.13 10.05 -1.90
N CYS A 68 -0.39 8.76 -1.64
CA CYS A 68 -1.37 8.35 -0.63
C CYS A 68 -0.92 8.75 0.79
N GLU A 69 0.36 8.63 1.11
CA GLU A 69 0.93 9.05 2.40
C GLU A 69 0.86 10.57 2.58
N GLU A 70 1.22 11.34 1.54
CA GLU A 70 1.19 12.81 1.60
C GLU A 70 -0.24 13.35 1.73
N GLN A 71 -1.20 12.70 1.08
CA GLN A 71 -2.62 13.03 1.19
C GLN A 71 -3.31 12.42 2.42
N LYS A 72 -2.59 11.59 3.19
CA LYS A 72 -3.13 10.88 4.36
C LYS A 72 -4.41 10.11 4.02
N CYS A 73 -4.38 9.43 2.88
CA CYS A 73 -5.47 8.59 2.43
C CYS A 73 -5.75 7.47 3.45
N GLU A 74 -6.97 6.94 3.44
CA GLU A 74 -7.26 5.69 4.17
C GLU A 74 -6.34 4.56 3.69
N GLU A 75 -5.90 3.70 4.62
CA GLU A 75 -4.87 2.68 4.40
C GLU A 75 -5.26 1.69 3.28
N GLU A 76 -6.56 1.48 3.04
CA GLU A 76 -7.07 0.62 1.97
C GLU A 76 -6.94 1.22 0.56
N VAL A 77 -6.79 2.53 0.41
CA VAL A 77 -6.78 3.21 -0.90
C VAL A 77 -5.63 2.69 -1.76
N PHE A 78 -4.42 2.64 -1.21
CA PHE A 78 -3.23 2.23 -1.97
C PHE A 78 -3.28 0.76 -2.42
N PRO A 79 -3.50 -0.24 -1.54
CA PRO A 79 -3.60 -1.64 -1.98
C PRO A 79 -4.76 -1.88 -2.96
N LEU A 80 -5.88 -1.18 -2.80
CA LEU A 80 -7.01 -1.27 -3.73
C LEU A 80 -6.66 -0.68 -5.10
N ALA A 81 -5.97 0.47 -5.14
CA ALA A 81 -5.46 1.05 -6.37
C ALA A 81 -4.47 0.11 -7.08
N MET A 82 -3.59 -0.57 -6.33
CA MET A 82 -2.68 -1.58 -6.89
C MET A 82 -3.44 -2.79 -7.44
N ASN A 83 -4.50 -3.25 -6.78
CA ASN A 83 -5.39 -4.29 -7.32
C ASN A 83 -5.98 -3.88 -8.68
N TYR A 84 -6.47 -2.64 -8.79
CA TYR A 84 -7.00 -2.14 -10.06
C TYR A 84 -5.93 -2.06 -11.14
N LEU A 85 -4.73 -1.58 -10.81
CA LEU A 85 -3.61 -1.47 -11.73
C LEU A 85 -3.24 -2.85 -12.28
N ASP A 86 -3.01 -3.83 -11.42
CA ASP A 86 -2.60 -5.18 -11.85
C ASP A 86 -3.70 -5.91 -12.63
N ARG A 87 -4.96 -5.76 -12.23
CA ARG A 87 -6.10 -6.32 -12.99
C ARG A 87 -6.22 -5.67 -14.36
N PHE A 88 -6.08 -4.35 -14.46
CA PHE A 88 -6.14 -3.67 -15.75
C PHE A 88 -5.00 -4.15 -16.68
N LEU A 89 -3.77 -4.23 -16.16
CA LEU A 89 -2.62 -4.74 -16.91
C LEU A 89 -2.75 -6.24 -17.27
N SER A 90 -3.63 -6.98 -16.60
CA SER A 90 -3.94 -8.37 -16.93
C SER A 90 -4.83 -8.54 -18.16
N PHE A 91 -5.52 -7.48 -18.61
CA PHE A 91 -6.45 -7.55 -19.73
C PHE A 91 -6.06 -6.64 -20.90
N GLU A 92 -5.43 -5.49 -20.63
CA GLU A 92 -5.17 -4.46 -21.64
C GLU A 92 -3.67 -4.15 -21.77
N PRO A 93 -3.07 -4.31 -22.96
CA PRO A 93 -1.72 -3.83 -23.23
C PRO A 93 -1.65 -2.31 -23.09
N LEU A 94 -0.69 -1.82 -22.30
CA LEU A 94 -0.51 -0.39 -22.06
C LEU A 94 0.85 0.08 -22.58
N LYS A 95 0.89 1.31 -23.12
CA LYS A 95 2.14 2.00 -23.45
C LYS A 95 2.81 2.51 -22.17
N LYS A 96 4.13 2.49 -22.12
CA LYS A 96 4.89 2.98 -20.94
C LYS A 96 4.55 4.41 -20.55
N SER A 97 4.28 5.28 -21.53
CA SER A 97 3.92 6.69 -21.31
C SER A 97 2.56 6.89 -20.62
N ARG A 98 1.69 5.87 -20.61
CA ARG A 98 0.36 5.93 -19.98
C ARG A 98 0.31 5.25 -18.62
N LEU A 99 1.42 4.70 -18.12
CA LEU A 99 1.42 3.96 -16.87
C LEU A 99 1.13 4.87 -15.66
N GLN A 100 1.71 6.08 -15.62
CA GLN A 100 1.43 7.04 -14.56
C GLN A 100 -0.04 7.53 -14.60
N LEU A 101 -0.61 7.74 -15.79
CA LEU A 101 -2.03 8.04 -15.96
C LEU A 101 -2.91 6.92 -15.40
N LEU A 102 -2.60 5.65 -15.70
CA LEU A 102 -3.31 4.50 -15.13
C LEU A 102 -3.18 4.48 -13.60
N GLY A 103 -1.98 4.70 -13.05
CA GLY A 103 -1.75 4.76 -11.60
C GLY A 103 -2.58 5.85 -10.92
N ALA A 104 -2.56 7.07 -11.46
CA ALA A 104 -3.38 8.19 -10.98
C ALA A 104 -4.88 7.85 -11.00
N THR A 105 -5.34 7.23 -12.09
CA THR A 105 -6.74 6.82 -12.25
C THR A 105 -7.12 5.73 -11.25
N CYS A 106 -6.23 4.78 -10.98
CA CYS A 106 -6.47 3.72 -9.99
C CYS A 106 -6.61 4.31 -8.57
N MET A 107 -5.76 5.28 -8.20
CA MET A 107 -5.90 6.02 -6.94
C MET A 107 -7.22 6.81 -6.89
N PHE A 108 -7.59 7.48 -7.98
CA PHE A 108 -8.85 8.22 -8.07
C PHE A 108 -10.09 7.36 -7.88
N VAL A 109 -10.10 6.16 -8.46
CA VAL A 109 -11.23 5.23 -8.28
C VAL A 109 -11.19 4.60 -6.89
N ALA A 110 -10.01 4.27 -6.37
CA ALA A 110 -9.88 3.69 -5.03
C ALA A 110 -10.28 4.68 -3.92
N SER A 111 -9.90 5.95 -4.04
CA SER A 111 -10.30 7.00 -3.09
C SER A 111 -11.82 7.16 -3.04
N LYS A 112 -12.50 7.14 -4.21
CA LYS A 112 -13.97 7.18 -4.27
C LYS A 112 -14.65 6.00 -3.57
N MET A 113 -13.97 4.84 -3.51
CA MET A 113 -14.52 3.63 -2.89
C MET A 113 -14.28 3.55 -1.39
N LYS A 114 -13.22 4.20 -0.88
CA LYS A 114 -12.75 4.01 0.50
C LYS A 114 -12.73 5.28 1.34
N GLU A 115 -12.70 6.46 0.74
CA GLU A 115 -12.60 7.73 1.47
C GLU A 115 -13.95 8.45 1.57
N THR A 116 -14.13 9.19 2.66
CA THR A 116 -15.29 10.10 2.82
C THR A 116 -15.17 11.31 1.89
N ILE A 117 -13.95 11.81 1.71
CA ILE A 117 -13.63 12.93 0.81
C ILE A 117 -12.54 12.42 -0.15
N PRO A 118 -12.92 11.94 -1.35
CA PRO A 118 -11.97 11.37 -2.29
C PRO A 118 -10.98 12.39 -2.84
N LEU A 119 -9.78 11.92 -3.21
CA LEU A 119 -8.82 12.68 -4.02
C LEU A 119 -9.49 13.31 -5.26
N THR A 120 -9.22 14.58 -5.53
CA THR A 120 -9.74 15.26 -6.74
C THR A 120 -8.86 14.99 -7.95
N ALA A 121 -9.46 15.02 -9.15
CA ALA A 121 -8.72 14.87 -10.40
C ALA A 121 -7.62 15.93 -10.56
N GLU A 122 -7.91 17.19 -10.18
CA GLU A 122 -6.95 18.29 -10.22
C GLU A 122 -5.74 18.02 -9.31
N LYS A 123 -5.98 17.53 -8.08
CA LYS A 123 -4.91 17.23 -7.13
C LYS A 123 -4.01 16.11 -7.65
N LEU A 124 -4.59 15.07 -8.24
CA LEU A 124 -3.83 13.98 -8.86
C LEU A 124 -3.02 14.46 -10.07
N CYS A 125 -3.54 15.37 -10.90
CA CYS A 125 -2.77 15.99 -11.97
C CYS A 125 -1.55 16.77 -11.43
N ILE A 126 -1.69 17.50 -10.32
CA ILE A 126 -0.57 18.19 -9.67
C ILE A 126 0.53 17.21 -9.27
N TYR A 127 0.18 16.05 -8.69
CA TYR A 127 1.15 15.01 -8.30
C TYR A 127 1.89 14.34 -9.45
N THR A 128 1.45 14.57 -10.68
CA THR A 128 2.15 14.12 -11.89
C THR A 128 2.99 15.23 -12.53
N ASP A 129 3.25 16.33 -11.81
CA ASP A 129 3.82 17.57 -12.35
C ASP A 129 3.03 18.08 -13.57
N ASN A 130 1.71 17.92 -13.53
CA ASN A 130 0.79 18.25 -14.62
C ASN A 130 1.12 17.57 -15.97
N SER A 131 1.82 16.43 -15.94
CA SER A 131 2.07 15.61 -17.14
C SER A 131 0.81 14.93 -17.67
N ILE A 132 -0.23 14.80 -16.84
CA ILE A 132 -1.59 14.39 -17.24
C ILE A 132 -2.59 15.50 -16.96
N ARG A 133 -3.65 15.57 -17.77
CA ARG A 133 -4.75 16.53 -17.60
C ARG A 133 -6.01 15.89 -17.00
N PRO A 134 -6.88 16.65 -16.32
CA PRO A 134 -8.09 16.10 -15.69
C PRO A 134 -9.02 15.38 -16.68
N ASP A 135 -9.14 15.86 -17.92
CA ASP A 135 -9.92 15.22 -18.97
C ASP A 135 -9.38 13.84 -19.37
N GLU A 136 -8.06 13.68 -19.40
CA GLU A 136 -7.42 12.39 -19.67
C GLU A 136 -7.67 11.40 -18.53
N LEU A 137 -7.62 11.88 -17.28
CA LEU A 137 -7.88 11.09 -16.08
C LEU A 137 -9.34 10.61 -16.05
N LEU A 138 -10.31 11.49 -16.33
CA LEU A 138 -11.73 11.12 -16.39
C LEU A 138 -12.05 10.14 -17.54
N GLN A 139 -11.39 10.28 -18.70
CA GLN A 139 -11.51 9.31 -19.79
C GLN A 139 -10.91 7.96 -19.41
N MET A 140 -9.75 7.96 -18.74
CA MET A 140 -9.11 6.75 -18.27
C MET A 140 -9.93 6.06 -17.18
N GLU A 141 -10.62 6.81 -16.32
CA GLU A 141 -11.55 6.27 -15.31
C GLU A 141 -12.65 5.43 -15.97
N LEU A 142 -13.32 5.99 -16.99
CA LEU A 142 -14.35 5.28 -17.74
C LEU A 142 -13.80 3.99 -18.37
N LEU A 143 -12.58 4.03 -18.92
CA LEU A 143 -11.95 2.85 -19.48
C LEU A 143 -11.64 1.81 -18.40
N LEU A 144 -11.04 2.23 -17.28
CA LEU A 144 -10.66 1.37 -16.16
C LEU A 144 -11.88 0.65 -15.60
N VAL A 145 -12.91 1.39 -15.19
CA VAL A 145 -14.11 0.82 -14.55
C VAL A 145 -14.84 -0.14 -15.50
N ASN A 146 -14.95 0.22 -16.78
CA ASN A 146 -15.57 -0.67 -17.76
C ASN A 146 -14.76 -1.95 -18.02
N LYS A 147 -13.43 -1.86 -18.08
CA LYS A 147 -12.56 -3.05 -18.24
C LYS A 147 -12.60 -3.96 -17.02
N LEU A 148 -12.72 -3.38 -15.82
CA LEU A 148 -12.95 -4.12 -14.58
C LEU A 148 -14.41 -4.58 -14.39
N LYS A 149 -15.30 -4.30 -15.36
CA LYS A 149 -16.73 -4.63 -15.34
C LYS A 149 -17.43 -4.14 -14.06
N TRP A 150 -17.04 -2.96 -13.58
CA TRP A 150 -17.55 -2.38 -12.33
C TRP A 150 -17.32 -3.23 -11.08
N ASN A 151 -16.49 -4.29 -11.15
CA ASN A 151 -16.11 -5.08 -9.99
C ASN A 151 -14.98 -4.35 -9.22
N LEU A 152 -15.37 -3.27 -8.54
CA LEU A 152 -14.49 -2.36 -7.80
C LEU A 152 -14.38 -2.72 -6.32
N ALA A 153 -15.37 -3.43 -5.75
CA ALA A 153 -15.37 -3.85 -4.34
C ALA A 153 -14.46 -5.07 -4.10
N ALA A 154 -13.18 -4.97 -4.49
CA ALA A 154 -12.19 -6.00 -4.26
C ALA A 154 -11.81 -6.06 -2.77
N MET A 155 -11.57 -7.27 -2.27
CA MET A 155 -11.03 -7.47 -0.93
C MET A 155 -9.60 -6.95 -0.87
N THR A 156 -9.28 -6.23 0.19
CA THR A 156 -7.95 -5.74 0.51
C THR A 156 -7.36 -6.53 1.68
N PRO A 157 -6.02 -6.58 1.83
CA PRO A 157 -5.41 -7.22 2.99
C PRO A 157 -5.89 -6.62 4.32
N HIS A 158 -6.23 -5.33 4.35
CA HIS A 158 -6.78 -4.65 5.53
C HIS A 158 -8.09 -5.25 6.02
N ASP A 159 -8.99 -5.63 5.11
CA ASP A 159 -10.27 -6.25 5.47
C ASP A 159 -10.03 -7.57 6.26
N PHE A 160 -8.99 -8.32 5.87
CA PHE A 160 -8.58 -9.55 6.57
C PHE A 160 -7.82 -9.28 7.86
N ILE A 161 -6.94 -8.27 7.91
CA ILE A 161 -6.22 -7.88 9.13
C ILE A 161 -7.21 -7.56 10.26
N GLU A 162 -8.23 -6.74 9.99
CA GLU A 162 -9.25 -6.44 10.99
C GLU A 162 -10.02 -7.70 11.43
N HIS A 163 -10.38 -8.57 10.47
CA HIS A 163 -11.02 -9.83 10.80
C HIS A 163 -10.15 -10.71 11.70
N PHE A 164 -8.84 -10.80 11.44
CA PHE A 164 -7.93 -11.58 12.26
C PHE A 164 -7.79 -10.97 13.66
N LEU A 165 -7.54 -9.66 13.76
CA LEU A 165 -7.35 -8.97 15.03
C LEU A 165 -8.57 -9.07 15.95
N THR A 166 -9.79 -9.06 15.41
CA THR A 166 -11.02 -9.24 16.21
C THR A 166 -11.14 -10.64 16.82
N LYS A 167 -10.54 -11.66 16.20
CA LYS A 167 -10.53 -13.05 16.70
C LYS A 167 -9.39 -13.33 17.67
N MET A 168 -8.40 -12.43 17.76
CA MET A 168 -7.27 -12.60 18.67
C MET A 168 -7.59 -12.06 20.07
N PRO A 169 -7.35 -12.83 21.14
CA PRO A 169 -7.58 -12.41 22.52
C PRO A 169 -6.46 -11.49 23.02
N LEU A 170 -6.38 -10.29 22.45
CA LEU A 170 -5.34 -9.29 22.73
C LEU A 170 -5.94 -7.99 23.27
N ALA A 171 -5.16 -7.25 24.05
CA ALA A 171 -5.49 -5.88 24.43
C ALA A 171 -5.51 -4.97 23.21
N GLU A 172 -6.36 -3.94 23.23
CA GLU A 172 -6.59 -3.09 22.05
C GLU A 172 -5.35 -2.28 21.66
N ASP A 173 -4.55 -1.85 22.64
CA ASP A 173 -3.25 -1.20 22.40
C ASP A 173 -2.29 -2.11 21.62
N THR A 174 -2.26 -3.40 21.96
CA THR A 174 -1.43 -4.39 21.24
C THR A 174 -1.94 -4.61 19.82
N LYS A 175 -3.27 -4.68 19.64
CA LYS A 175 -3.86 -4.78 18.29
C LYS A 175 -3.54 -3.56 17.45
N GLN A 176 -3.58 -2.35 18.02
CA GLN A 176 -3.23 -1.12 17.31
C GLN A 176 -1.78 -1.11 16.83
N ILE A 177 -0.85 -1.59 17.64
CA ILE A 177 0.56 -1.72 17.25
C ILE A 177 0.69 -2.76 16.12
N ILE A 178 0.11 -3.95 16.27
CA ILE A 178 0.16 -5.00 15.24
C ILE A 178 -0.45 -4.49 13.92
N ARG A 179 -1.60 -3.82 13.98
CA ARG A 179 -2.29 -3.20 12.84
C ARG A 179 -1.36 -2.28 12.07
N LYS A 180 -0.72 -1.33 12.76
CA LYS A 180 0.19 -0.36 12.13
C LYS A 180 1.37 -1.04 11.43
N HIS A 181 1.99 -2.03 12.08
CA HIS A 181 3.10 -2.78 11.48
C HIS A 181 2.64 -3.62 10.28
N ALA A 182 1.49 -4.28 10.40
CA ALA A 182 0.92 -5.08 9.31
C ALA A 182 0.54 -4.21 8.10
N GLN A 183 -0.01 -3.01 8.32
CA GLN A 183 -0.30 -2.02 7.27
C GLN A 183 0.97 -1.64 6.49
N THR A 184 2.08 -1.36 7.18
CA THR A 184 3.38 -1.11 6.52
C THR A 184 3.83 -2.29 5.66
N PHE A 185 3.70 -3.52 6.16
CA PHE A 185 4.03 -4.71 5.37
C PHE A 185 3.13 -4.90 4.16
N VAL A 186 1.83 -4.62 4.28
CA VAL A 186 0.88 -4.64 3.16
C VAL A 186 1.30 -3.65 2.07
N ALA A 187 1.65 -2.41 2.45
CA ALA A 187 2.13 -1.41 1.51
C ALA A 187 3.41 -1.86 0.81
N LEU A 188 4.39 -2.39 1.55
CA LEU A 188 5.62 -2.95 0.97
C LEU A 188 5.31 -4.06 -0.04
N CYS A 189 4.46 -5.03 0.33
CA CYS A 189 4.06 -6.13 -0.55
C CYS A 189 3.44 -5.63 -1.85
N ALA A 190 2.56 -4.62 -1.77
CA ALA A 190 1.87 -4.09 -2.94
C ALA A 190 2.85 -3.49 -3.97
N THR A 191 4.00 -2.95 -3.53
CA THR A 191 5.04 -2.42 -4.44
C THR A 191 5.84 -3.51 -5.17
N ASP A 192 5.93 -4.72 -4.62
CA ASP A 192 6.75 -5.81 -5.16
C ASP A 192 5.94 -6.76 -6.04
N ILE A 193 6.58 -7.24 -7.11
CA ILE A 193 5.92 -8.12 -8.10
C ILE A 193 5.67 -9.54 -7.58
N LYS A 194 6.44 -10.02 -6.58
CA LYS A 194 6.31 -11.37 -6.03
C LYS A 194 4.95 -11.57 -5.37
N PHE A 195 4.33 -10.50 -4.91
CA PHE A 195 3.05 -10.54 -4.22
C PHE A 195 1.83 -10.42 -5.13
N ILE A 196 2.01 -10.24 -6.45
CA ILE A 196 0.91 -10.27 -7.43
C ILE A 196 0.20 -11.64 -7.42
N SER A 197 0.94 -12.73 -7.16
CA SER A 197 0.38 -14.08 -7.08
C SER A 197 -0.28 -14.42 -5.75
N ASN A 198 -0.05 -13.61 -4.71
CA ASN A 198 -0.56 -13.89 -3.38
C ASN A 198 -1.94 -13.24 -3.21
N PRO A 199 -2.97 -14.00 -2.78
CA PRO A 199 -4.27 -13.41 -2.49
C PRO A 199 -4.18 -12.45 -1.30
N PRO A 200 -5.09 -11.44 -1.21
CA PRO A 200 -5.12 -10.49 -0.10
C PRO A 200 -5.12 -11.14 1.29
N SER A 201 -5.82 -12.27 1.47
CA SER A 201 -5.85 -13.06 2.70
C SER A 201 -4.46 -13.58 3.12
N MET A 202 -3.66 -14.08 2.16
CA MET A 202 -2.30 -14.56 2.38
C MET A 202 -1.34 -13.42 2.74
N ILE A 203 -1.46 -12.27 2.05
CA ILE A 203 -0.67 -11.08 2.35
C ILE A 203 -0.99 -10.58 3.77
N ALA A 204 -2.27 -10.47 4.11
CA ALA A 204 -2.72 -10.07 5.44
C ALA A 204 -2.18 -10.98 6.54
N ALA A 205 -2.30 -12.30 6.36
CA ALA A 205 -1.84 -13.27 7.35
C ALA A 205 -0.31 -13.21 7.51
N GLY A 206 0.44 -13.17 6.40
CA GLY A 206 1.90 -13.03 6.42
C GLY A 206 2.35 -11.75 7.12
N SER A 207 1.70 -10.61 6.82
CA SER A 207 1.98 -9.32 7.46
C SER A 207 1.71 -9.33 8.96
N VAL A 208 0.63 -9.98 9.41
CA VAL A 208 0.31 -10.10 10.85
C VAL A 208 1.33 -10.99 11.57
N VAL A 209 1.71 -12.12 10.97
CA VAL A 209 2.76 -13.00 11.54
C VAL A 209 4.08 -12.23 11.64
N ALA A 210 4.52 -11.56 10.57
CA ALA A 210 5.75 -10.78 10.54
C ALA A 210 5.73 -9.64 11.59
N ALA A 211 4.59 -8.95 11.75
CA ALA A 211 4.43 -7.92 12.77
C ALA A 211 4.58 -8.48 14.20
N VAL A 212 3.92 -9.59 14.50
CA VAL A 212 3.99 -10.23 15.83
C VAL A 212 5.41 -10.72 16.14
N GLN A 213 6.12 -11.28 15.15
CA GLN A 213 7.50 -11.72 15.30
C GLN A 213 8.46 -10.54 15.48
N GLY A 214 8.40 -9.52 14.62
CA GLY A 214 9.29 -8.36 14.70
C GLY A 214 9.13 -7.58 16.01
N LEU A 215 7.93 -7.57 16.59
CA LEU A 215 7.64 -6.96 17.89
C LEU A 215 7.98 -7.84 19.10
N HIS A 216 8.46 -9.07 18.88
CA HIS A 216 8.79 -10.04 19.93
C HIS A 216 7.62 -10.35 20.90
N LEU A 217 6.37 -10.17 20.46
CA LEU A 217 5.18 -10.33 21.30
C LEU A 217 4.91 -11.78 21.69
N GLY A 218 5.46 -12.73 20.92
CA GLY A 218 5.36 -14.17 21.22
C GLY A 218 6.05 -14.59 22.53
N ASN A 219 6.96 -13.76 23.06
CA ASN A 219 7.62 -14.01 24.35
C ASN A 219 6.70 -13.72 25.54
N THR A 220 5.71 -12.84 25.35
CA THR A 220 4.83 -12.34 26.41
C THR A 220 3.47 -13.05 26.42
N ASN A 221 3.02 -13.56 25.28
CA ASN A 221 1.73 -14.22 25.14
C ASN A 221 1.84 -15.53 24.36
N THR A 222 1.49 -16.66 25.00
CA THR A 222 1.55 -18.00 24.39
C THR A 222 0.69 -18.14 23.14
N PHE A 223 -0.45 -17.42 23.04
CA PHE A 223 -1.27 -17.41 21.83
C PHE A 223 -0.53 -16.77 20.64
N LEU A 224 0.33 -15.78 20.92
CA LEU A 224 1.18 -15.13 19.93
C LEU A 224 2.49 -15.89 19.67
N SER A 225 2.66 -17.07 20.25
CA SER A 225 3.76 -17.94 19.86
C SER A 225 3.68 -18.23 18.37
N TYR A 226 4.83 -18.24 17.71
CA TYR A 226 4.93 -18.35 16.26
C TYR A 226 4.14 -19.54 15.69
N GLN A 227 4.25 -20.69 16.36
CA GLN A 227 3.58 -21.93 15.94
C GLN A 227 2.05 -21.82 16.06
N CYS A 228 1.54 -21.32 17.19
CA CYS A 228 0.10 -21.17 17.40
C CYS A 228 -0.50 -20.15 16.43
N LEU A 229 0.14 -19.01 16.23
CA LEU A 229 -0.36 -17.96 15.33
C LEU A 229 -0.38 -18.42 13.87
N THR A 230 0.71 -19.02 13.39
CA THR A 230 0.80 -19.53 12.02
C THR A 230 -0.22 -20.63 11.79
N HIS A 231 -0.41 -21.54 12.76
CA HIS A 231 -1.43 -22.58 12.66
C HIS A 231 -2.85 -22.03 12.68
N PHE A 232 -3.13 -21.07 13.57
CA PHE A 232 -4.43 -20.40 13.64
C PHE A 232 -4.76 -19.71 12.31
N LEU A 233 -3.87 -18.85 11.81
CA LEU A 233 -4.13 -18.09 10.58
C LEU A 233 -4.23 -19.00 9.36
N SER A 234 -3.37 -20.03 9.23
CA SER A 234 -3.46 -20.99 8.13
C SER A 234 -4.78 -21.77 8.11
N GLN A 235 -5.32 -22.14 9.29
CA GLN A 235 -6.66 -22.73 9.38
C GLN A 235 -7.75 -21.74 8.96
N VAL A 236 -7.65 -20.47 9.39
CA VAL A 236 -8.61 -19.41 9.10
C VAL A 236 -8.68 -19.11 7.59
N ILE A 237 -7.52 -18.97 6.92
CA ILE A 237 -7.45 -18.70 5.47
C ILE A 237 -7.46 -19.97 4.61
N LYS A 238 -7.51 -21.16 5.24
CA LYS A 238 -7.47 -22.47 4.58
C LYS A 238 -6.26 -22.66 3.66
N CYS A 239 -5.09 -22.21 4.09
CA CYS A 239 -3.84 -22.41 3.37
C CYS A 239 -2.95 -23.45 4.05
N ASP A 240 -1.93 -23.91 3.33
CA ASP A 240 -0.84 -24.68 3.93
C ASP A 240 -0.01 -23.75 4.85
N PRO A 241 0.28 -24.15 6.11
CA PRO A 241 1.18 -23.41 6.99
C PRO A 241 2.55 -23.10 6.38
N ASP A 242 3.07 -23.96 5.50
CA ASP A 242 4.36 -23.74 4.84
C ASP A 242 4.28 -22.63 3.79
N CYS A 243 3.13 -22.47 3.11
CA CYS A 243 2.89 -21.32 2.23
C CYS A 243 2.84 -20.01 3.01
N LEU A 244 2.20 -20.01 4.19
CA LEU A 244 2.14 -18.84 5.06
C LEU A 244 3.54 -18.46 5.59
N ARG A 245 4.35 -19.44 5.98
CA ARG A 245 5.75 -19.23 6.37
C ARG A 245 6.57 -18.64 5.23
N ALA A 246 6.47 -19.22 4.03
CA ALA A 246 7.17 -18.70 2.86
C ALA A 246 6.75 -17.27 2.51
N CYS A 247 5.46 -16.92 2.67
CA CYS A 247 4.96 -15.56 2.50
C CYS A 247 5.60 -14.61 3.52
N GLN A 248 5.61 -14.97 4.81
CA GLN A 248 6.25 -14.18 5.88
C GLN A 248 7.74 -13.96 5.61
N GLU A 249 8.50 -15.00 5.27
CA GLU A 249 9.94 -14.89 4.96
C GLU A 249 10.19 -13.95 3.77
N GLN A 250 9.31 -13.97 2.76
CA GLN A 250 9.38 -13.03 1.63
C GLN A 250 9.12 -11.59 2.05
N ILE A 251 8.21 -11.35 3.00
CA ILE A 251 7.91 -10.02 3.55
C ILE A 251 9.13 -9.48 4.31
N GLU A 252 9.74 -10.31 5.16
CA GLU A 252 10.92 -9.93 5.94
C GLU A 252 12.11 -9.64 5.03
N SER A 253 12.36 -10.49 4.02
CA SER A 253 13.39 -10.25 3.02
C SER A 253 13.15 -8.95 2.24
N LEU A 254 11.88 -8.66 1.91
CA LEU A 254 11.52 -7.42 1.23
C LEU A 254 11.80 -6.20 2.11
N LEU A 255 11.42 -6.25 3.40
CA LEU A 255 11.72 -5.19 4.37
C LEU A 255 13.23 -4.92 4.44
N GLU A 256 14.05 -5.97 4.61
CA GLU A 256 15.51 -5.82 4.66
C GLU A 256 16.07 -5.16 3.40
N SER A 257 15.57 -5.55 2.23
CA SER A 257 15.99 -4.96 0.96
C SER A 257 15.62 -3.48 0.84
N SER A 258 14.42 -3.11 1.30
CA SER A 258 13.94 -1.72 1.30
C SER A 258 14.72 -0.84 2.27
N LEU A 259 15.06 -1.36 3.46
CA LEU A 259 15.90 -0.65 4.44
C LEU A 259 17.31 -0.37 3.88
N ARG A 260 17.91 -1.34 3.19
CA ARG A 260 19.21 -1.14 2.53
C ARG A 260 19.14 -0.09 1.40
N GLN A 261 18.06 -0.10 0.61
CA GLN A 261 17.84 0.91 -0.44
C GLN A 261 17.69 2.31 0.14
N ALA A 262 16.92 2.47 1.22
CA ALA A 262 16.74 3.75 1.90
C ALA A 262 18.07 4.28 2.47
N GLN A 263 18.89 3.42 3.08
CA GLN A 263 20.21 3.80 3.60
C GLN A 263 21.16 4.26 2.48
N GLN A 264 21.19 3.57 1.35
CA GLN A 264 22.02 3.95 0.20
C GLN A 264 21.58 5.30 -0.40
N HIS A 265 20.27 5.56 -0.47
CA HIS A 265 19.75 6.83 -0.99
C HIS A 265 20.13 8.01 -0.09
N ASN A 266 20.08 7.83 1.24
CA ASN A 266 20.52 8.85 2.20
C ASN A 266 22.01 9.17 2.07
N VAL A 267 22.87 8.15 1.96
CA VAL A 267 24.32 8.35 1.78
C VAL A 267 24.64 9.06 0.45
N SER A 268 23.91 8.74 -0.64
CA SER A 268 24.09 9.38 -1.95
C SER A 268 23.56 10.82 -2.02
N SER A 269 22.55 11.15 -1.20
CA SER A 269 22.01 12.52 -1.11
C SER A 269 22.95 13.41 -0.29
N GLU A 270 23.56 12.87 0.77
CA GLU A 270 24.58 13.55 1.58
C GLU A 270 25.88 13.80 0.78
N THR A 271 26.32 12.86 -0.05
CA THR A 271 27.52 13.06 -0.88
C THR A 271 27.31 14.12 -1.96
N LYS A 272 26.12 14.21 -2.56
CA LYS A 272 25.79 15.29 -3.52
C LYS A 272 25.74 16.67 -2.87
N THR A 273 25.23 16.79 -1.64
CA THR A 273 25.24 18.08 -0.92
C THR A 273 26.66 18.54 -0.55
N VAL A 274 27.60 17.62 -0.33
CA VAL A 274 29.00 17.99 -0.02
C VAL A 274 29.77 18.38 -1.29
N GLU A 275 29.47 17.78 -2.45
CA GLU A 275 30.10 18.17 -3.73
C GLU A 275 29.59 19.53 -4.23
N ASP A 276 28.30 19.86 -4.08
CA ASP A 276 27.75 21.16 -4.49
C ASP A 276 28.17 22.33 -3.56
N GLU A 277 28.47 22.08 -2.27
CA GLU A 277 29.01 23.12 -1.37
C GLU A 277 30.51 23.40 -1.60
N ALA A 278 31.27 22.45 -2.16
CA ALA A 278 32.70 22.61 -2.41
C ALA A 278 33.02 23.52 -3.62
N ASP A 279 32.09 23.67 -4.56
CA ASP A 279 32.30 24.42 -5.81
C ASP A 279 31.89 25.91 -5.74
N LEU A 280 31.36 26.39 -4.60
CA LEU A 280 30.88 27.78 -4.44
C LEU A 280 31.74 28.69 -3.55
N SER A 281 32.92 28.24 -3.08
CA SER A 281 33.84 29.10 -2.30
C SER A 281 35.19 29.33 -2.99
N CYS A 282 35.20 30.13 -4.05
CA CYS A 282 36.42 30.81 -4.50
C CYS A 282 36.09 32.24 -4.92
N THR A 283 36.15 33.19 -3.98
CA THR A 283 36.29 34.62 -4.30
C THR A 283 37.78 34.96 -4.41
N PRO A 284 38.30 35.35 -5.59
CA PRO A 284 39.67 35.82 -5.70
C PRO A 284 39.73 37.31 -5.36
N THR A 285 40.24 37.62 -4.17
CA THR A 285 40.64 38.99 -3.81
C THR A 285 42.16 39.07 -3.96
N ASP A 286 42.64 39.51 -5.12
CA ASP A 286 44.06 39.83 -5.32
C ASP A 286 44.22 41.33 -5.57
N VAL A 287 44.70 42.04 -4.55
CA VAL A 287 44.90 43.50 -4.51
C VAL A 287 46.41 43.76 -4.38
N ARG A 288 47.10 43.90 -5.53
CA ARG A 288 48.44 44.52 -5.74
C ARG A 288 48.50 44.87 -7.24
N ASP A 289 48.80 46.05 -7.75
CA ASP A 289 49.67 47.15 -7.31
C ASP A 289 49.21 48.50 -7.88
N VAL A 290 49.42 49.55 -7.09
CA VAL A 290 49.39 50.96 -7.51
C VAL A 290 50.73 51.28 -8.17
N ASN A 291 50.74 52.00 -9.30
CA ASN A 291 51.86 52.87 -9.68
C ASN A 291 51.35 54.09 -10.46
N ILE A 292 51.52 55.26 -9.85
CA ILE A 292 51.81 56.54 -10.51
C ILE A 292 53.33 56.69 -10.47
#